data_AF-A0A455ZG25-F1
#
_entry.id   AF-A0A455ZG25-F1
#
_cell.length_a   1.000
_cell.length_b   1.000
_cell.length_c   1.000
_cell.angle_alpha   90.00
_cell.angle_beta   90.00
_cell.angle_gamma   90.00
#
_symmetry.space_group_name_H-M   'P 1'
#
loop_
_entity.id
_entity.type
_entity.pdbx_description
1 polymer ?
#
loop_
_entity_poly.entity_id
_entity_poly.type
_entity_poly.pdbx_seq_one_letter_code
_entity_poly.pdbx_strand_id
1 'polypeptide(L)'
;MMFDNYTNISLFNYEIHLETIVKAVCEISFDIGVQLDGLVELRNRDAGFTILDLFNDPFLKEMSIRPEEVLDRYDEKGELIKGMGKDGLIGKIAAYFNEEITKLPKFEESLSATTDVVFLNRLSTKFMGYGDKGKERLITAIKKTKILEILVSKLNSEKIQKSLGNLAFFENEIFYKGVISEQKFVGQPEVTIVPASILKIEELHALPVDEKDIWINAKFYKRYPFFSMSNEISIISDSNGIEMGIIVGTCFIPYVNIHLAPFIKPEFLKSYYFDLLKNTYSKKKRGIDVKLDDLVKDFKTQVSNSKLSFLLSHLKNNFYLDGTVAIDSEFSHFFNSVVSVEQLEHLKEYHFLLSPSIQDETVLGVYTNVKKDKDYNLIHWLNHDGESKVNHYRSVSPKNMSKRFVSTLKPSICYYFLSKYFEDFVEIILDENEYSYASNHHFTIDKEEFTEVDFLIETSKKITYVESKTKISKFYIDGYLKRASQLIDKFKKLYDDGIEIQFVLIGSFSDKTVSEYQYFIDTSGNKDRGYNIKREGLNSIPYLFDVPIPDKGGKTITIIAEPEFEKLKQIILEICPK
;
A
#
# COMPACT_ATOMS: atom_id res chain seq x y z
N MET A 1 16.25 11.71 2.05
CA MET A 1 15.47 10.83 1.15
C MET A 1 14.47 10.08 2.02
N MET A 2 13.19 10.30 1.79
CA MET A 2 12.06 9.66 2.50
C MET A 2 11.80 8.26 1.90
N PHE A 3 10.93 7.47 2.51
CA PHE A 3 10.49 6.18 1.97
C PHE A 3 9.78 6.30 0.62
N ASP A 4 9.74 5.21 -0.13
CA ASP A 4 9.04 5.18 -1.42
C ASP A 4 7.53 5.41 -1.24
N ASN A 5 6.94 6.20 -2.14
CA ASN A 5 5.50 6.43 -2.19
C ASN A 5 4.83 5.38 -3.08
N TYR A 6 3.84 4.66 -2.53
CA TYR A 6 3.12 3.57 -3.17
C TYR A 6 1.72 3.93 -3.68
N THR A 7 1.34 5.21 -3.70
CA THR A 7 0.03 5.61 -4.27
C THR A 7 -0.09 5.21 -5.73
N ASN A 8 1.01 5.25 -6.49
CA ASN A 8 1.11 4.95 -7.92
C ASN A 8 0.20 5.83 -8.79
N ILE A 9 -0.16 7.02 -8.28
CA ILE A 9 -0.95 8.02 -8.99
C ILE A 9 0.01 9.06 -9.56
N SER A 10 -0.19 9.42 -10.81
CA SER A 10 0.55 10.49 -11.49
C SER A 10 -0.42 11.57 -11.97
N LEU A 11 0.07 12.80 -12.00
CA LEU A 11 -0.61 13.94 -12.62
C LEU A 11 -0.06 14.14 -14.03
N PHE A 12 -0.94 14.53 -14.93
CA PHE A 12 -0.63 14.78 -16.33
C PHE A 12 -1.31 16.08 -16.76
N ASN A 13 -0.65 16.85 -17.60
CA ASN A 13 -1.34 17.74 -18.54
C ASN A 13 -1.77 16.91 -19.74
N TYR A 14 -2.93 17.19 -20.31
CA TYR A 14 -3.41 16.55 -21.53
C TYR A 14 -3.93 17.58 -22.52
N GLU A 15 -3.86 17.25 -23.81
CA GLU A 15 -4.58 17.98 -24.84
C GLU A 15 -5.26 16.97 -25.77
N ILE A 16 -6.41 17.37 -26.31
CA ILE A 16 -7.20 16.57 -27.23
C ILE A 16 -7.03 17.14 -28.64
N HIS A 17 -6.75 16.28 -29.61
CA HIS A 17 -6.48 16.62 -31.00
C HIS A 17 -7.40 15.81 -31.93
N LEU A 18 -8.58 16.35 -32.23
CA LEU A 18 -9.60 15.71 -33.08
C LEU A 18 -9.61 16.24 -34.51
N GLU A 19 -8.71 17.15 -34.87
CA GLU A 19 -8.66 17.84 -36.17
C GLU A 19 -8.64 16.85 -37.33
N THR A 20 -7.82 15.80 -37.23
CA THR A 20 -7.69 14.80 -38.30
C THR A 20 -9.01 14.04 -38.52
N ILE A 21 -9.68 13.66 -37.43
CA ILE A 21 -10.94 12.91 -37.47
C ILE A 21 -12.05 13.81 -38.02
N VAL A 22 -12.18 15.02 -37.46
CA VAL A 22 -13.20 16.00 -37.85
C VAL A 22 -13.02 16.40 -39.31
N LYS A 23 -11.80 16.72 -39.73
CA LYS A 23 -11.49 17.09 -41.11
C LYS A 23 -11.85 15.99 -42.10
N ALA A 24 -11.46 14.75 -41.82
CA ALA A 24 -11.77 13.62 -42.70
C ALA A 24 -13.28 13.47 -42.92
N VAL A 25 -14.09 13.57 -41.86
CA VAL A 25 -15.56 13.49 -41.99
C VAL A 25 -16.11 14.69 -42.76
N CYS A 26 -15.67 15.90 -42.41
CA CYS A 26 -16.18 17.12 -43.04
C CYS A 26 -15.88 17.16 -44.53
N GLU A 27 -14.66 16.76 -44.94
CA GLU A 27 -14.28 16.71 -46.35
C GLU A 27 -15.10 15.69 -47.14
N ILE A 28 -15.22 14.45 -46.63
CA ILE A 28 -16.05 13.42 -47.28
C ILE A 28 -17.51 13.88 -47.38
N SER A 29 -18.05 14.47 -46.31
CA SER A 29 -19.44 14.91 -46.26
C SER A 29 -19.69 16.08 -47.22
N PHE A 30 -18.72 17.00 -47.34
CA PHE A 30 -18.76 18.11 -48.29
C PHE A 30 -18.72 17.62 -49.73
N ASP A 31 -17.82 16.69 -50.07
CA ASP A 31 -17.72 16.12 -51.42
C ASP A 31 -19.02 15.41 -51.85
N ILE A 32 -19.66 14.68 -50.93
CA ILE A 32 -20.98 14.08 -51.17
C ILE A 32 -22.04 15.17 -51.37
N GLY A 33 -22.01 16.23 -50.56
CA GLY A 33 -22.93 17.36 -50.69
C GLY A 33 -22.84 18.04 -52.06
N VAL A 34 -21.63 18.31 -52.54
CA VAL A 34 -21.37 18.86 -53.88
C VAL A 34 -21.87 17.92 -54.99
N GLN A 35 -21.71 16.60 -54.84
CA GLN A 35 -22.27 15.64 -55.79
C GLN A 35 -23.80 15.59 -55.78
N LEU A 36 -24.43 16.05 -54.70
CA LEU A 36 -25.88 16.08 -54.51
C LEU A 36 -26.47 17.50 -54.64
N ASP A 37 -25.73 18.47 -55.18
CA ASP A 37 -26.07 19.91 -55.23
C ASP A 37 -27.47 20.22 -55.84
N GLY A 38 -28.02 19.33 -56.68
CA GLY A 38 -29.39 19.44 -57.21
C GLY A 38 -30.49 18.70 -56.43
N LEU A 39 -30.14 18.00 -55.34
CA LEU A 39 -31.00 17.07 -54.60
C LEU A 39 -31.13 17.42 -53.11
N VAL A 40 -30.47 18.49 -52.67
CA VAL A 40 -30.43 19.00 -51.30
C VAL A 40 -30.92 20.44 -51.28
N GLU A 41 -31.55 20.86 -50.19
CA GLU A 41 -31.97 22.24 -50.00
C GLU A 41 -30.77 23.13 -49.66
N LEU A 42 -30.55 24.16 -50.48
CA LEU A 42 -29.43 25.09 -50.35
C LEU A 42 -29.90 26.41 -49.75
N ARG A 43 -29.06 27.01 -48.90
CA ARG A 43 -29.27 28.37 -48.35
C ARG A 43 -29.22 29.43 -49.45
N ASN A 44 -28.35 29.25 -50.44
CA ASN A 44 -28.23 30.12 -51.60
C ASN A 44 -27.98 29.29 -52.86
N ARG A 45 -29.00 29.18 -53.73
CA ARG A 45 -28.90 28.40 -54.98
C ARG A 45 -27.89 28.97 -55.97
N ASP A 46 -27.65 30.28 -55.96
CA ASP A 46 -26.75 30.92 -56.91
C ASP A 46 -25.26 30.70 -56.55
N ALA A 47 -24.99 30.37 -55.29
CA ALA A 47 -23.64 30.08 -54.79
C ALA A 47 -23.24 28.61 -54.90
N GLY A 48 -24.17 27.71 -55.27
CA GLY A 48 -23.99 26.26 -55.21
C GLY A 48 -23.84 25.74 -53.77
N PHE A 49 -23.58 24.44 -53.62
CA PHE A 49 -23.37 23.80 -52.31
C PHE A 49 -22.16 24.38 -51.57
N THR A 50 -22.39 24.99 -50.40
CA THR A 50 -21.36 25.54 -49.53
C THR A 50 -21.19 24.74 -48.25
N ILE A 51 -20.09 24.99 -47.52
CA ILE A 51 -19.85 24.31 -46.23
C ILE A 51 -20.92 24.65 -45.17
N LEU A 52 -21.63 25.77 -45.31
CA LEU A 52 -22.75 26.12 -44.43
C LEU A 52 -23.99 25.29 -44.70
N ASP A 53 -24.19 24.81 -45.93
CA ASP A 53 -25.30 23.94 -46.30
C ASP A 53 -25.12 22.52 -45.73
N LEU A 54 -23.88 22.18 -45.36
CA LEU A 54 -23.53 20.88 -44.81
C LEU A 54 -24.09 20.67 -43.40
N PHE A 55 -24.09 21.70 -42.55
CA PHE A 55 -24.46 21.61 -41.14
C PHE A 55 -25.80 22.30 -40.85
N ASN A 56 -26.54 21.74 -39.90
CA ASN A 56 -27.79 22.36 -39.45
C ASN A 56 -27.53 23.63 -38.63
N ASP A 57 -28.49 24.57 -38.67
CA ASP A 57 -28.39 25.85 -37.95
C ASP A 57 -28.23 25.71 -36.43
N PRO A 58 -28.92 24.77 -35.74
CA PRO A 58 -28.70 24.55 -34.31
C PRO A 58 -27.24 24.27 -33.96
N PHE A 59 -26.55 23.43 -34.73
CA PHE A 59 -25.16 23.08 -34.49
C PHE A 59 -24.21 24.28 -34.69
N LEU A 60 -24.41 25.05 -35.76
CA LEU A 60 -23.63 26.27 -35.99
C LEU A 60 -23.82 27.28 -34.85
N LYS A 61 -25.05 27.38 -34.34
CA LYS A 61 -25.38 28.25 -33.21
C LYS A 61 -24.80 27.76 -31.88
N GLU A 62 -24.75 26.44 -31.65
CA GLU A 62 -24.06 25.83 -30.48
C GLU A 62 -22.59 26.30 -30.41
N MET A 63 -21.91 26.39 -31.55
CA MET A 63 -20.53 26.88 -31.66
C MET A 63 -20.40 28.41 -31.75
N SER A 64 -21.50 29.16 -31.58
CA SER A 64 -21.57 30.61 -31.76
C SER A 64 -21.07 31.09 -33.13
N ILE A 65 -21.31 30.32 -34.19
CA ILE A 65 -20.90 30.64 -35.56
C ILE A 65 -22.04 31.36 -36.28
N ARG A 66 -21.76 32.55 -36.80
CA ARG A 66 -22.67 33.26 -37.70
C ARG A 66 -22.34 32.91 -39.14
N PRO A 67 -23.33 32.59 -40.00
CA PRO A 67 -23.09 32.31 -41.43
C PRO A 67 -22.23 33.36 -42.14
N GLU A 68 -22.41 34.63 -41.77
CA GLU A 68 -21.67 35.79 -42.29
C GLU A 68 -20.17 35.79 -41.97
N GLU A 69 -19.72 35.02 -40.97
CA GLU A 69 -18.30 34.89 -40.62
C GLU A 69 -17.59 33.85 -41.50
N VAL A 70 -18.35 32.98 -42.16
CA VAL A 70 -17.82 31.84 -42.91
C VAL A 70 -17.63 32.17 -44.38
N LEU A 71 -18.57 32.91 -44.97
CA LEU A 71 -18.52 33.32 -46.38
C LEU A 71 -17.84 34.68 -46.54
N ASP A 72 -17.19 34.89 -47.68
CA ASP A 72 -16.68 36.20 -48.07
C ASP A 72 -17.84 37.19 -48.24
N ARG A 73 -17.65 38.41 -47.77
CA ARG A 73 -18.66 39.49 -47.88
C ARG A 73 -18.01 40.79 -48.30
N TYR A 74 -18.80 41.70 -48.85
CA TYR A 74 -18.37 43.06 -49.13
C TYR A 74 -18.89 44.01 -48.05
N ASP A 75 -18.07 44.93 -47.59
CA ASP A 75 -18.49 45.98 -46.66
C ASP A 75 -19.30 47.09 -47.35
N GLU A 76 -19.77 48.08 -46.58
CA GLU A 76 -20.54 49.22 -47.11
C GLU A 76 -19.76 50.08 -48.13
N LYS A 77 -18.44 49.90 -48.24
CA LYS A 77 -17.55 50.59 -49.17
C LYS A 77 -17.18 49.72 -50.38
N GLY A 78 -17.69 48.49 -50.45
CA GLY A 78 -17.39 47.54 -51.52
C GLY A 78 -16.03 46.84 -51.36
N GLU A 79 -15.42 46.86 -50.17
CA GLU A 79 -14.20 46.12 -49.87
C GLU A 79 -14.53 44.68 -49.45
N LEU A 80 -13.77 43.71 -49.99
CA LEU A 80 -13.95 42.29 -49.68
C LEU A 80 -13.40 41.97 -48.27
N ILE A 81 -14.29 41.65 -47.35
CA ILE A 81 -13.99 41.00 -46.07
C ILE A 81 -13.96 39.49 -46.31
N LYS A 82 -12.77 38.89 -46.20
CA LYS A 82 -12.62 37.44 -46.28
C LYS A 82 -13.27 36.75 -45.08
N GLY A 83 -14.13 35.78 -45.36
CA GLY A 83 -14.65 34.85 -44.35
C GLY A 83 -13.57 33.83 -43.95
N MET A 84 -13.82 33.06 -42.90
CA MET A 84 -12.89 31.99 -42.49
C MET A 84 -12.83 30.82 -43.48
N GLY A 85 -13.82 30.70 -44.36
CA GLY A 85 -13.91 29.66 -45.36
C GLY A 85 -14.08 28.25 -44.79
N LYS A 86 -13.97 27.26 -45.68
CA LYS A 86 -14.15 25.83 -45.37
C LYS A 86 -13.20 25.35 -44.28
N ASP A 87 -11.90 25.57 -44.45
CA ASP A 87 -10.89 25.04 -43.54
C ASP A 87 -10.96 25.73 -42.17
N GLY A 88 -11.30 27.02 -42.13
CA GLY A 88 -11.54 27.74 -40.88
C GLY A 88 -12.74 27.22 -40.11
N LEU A 89 -13.84 26.90 -40.80
CA LEU A 89 -15.02 26.29 -40.17
C LEU A 89 -14.73 24.88 -39.64
N ILE A 90 -14.03 24.05 -40.41
CA ILE A 90 -13.58 22.71 -39.96
C ILE A 90 -12.70 22.83 -38.71
N GLY A 91 -11.77 23.80 -38.70
CA GLY A 91 -10.93 24.09 -37.54
C GLY A 91 -11.75 24.48 -36.30
N LYS A 92 -12.77 25.33 -36.46
CA LYS A 92 -13.69 25.69 -35.37
C LYS A 92 -14.47 24.48 -34.84
N ILE A 93 -14.95 23.60 -35.73
CA ILE A 93 -15.65 22.37 -35.33
C ILE A 93 -14.71 21.46 -34.54
N ALA A 94 -13.45 21.31 -34.98
CA ALA A 94 -12.46 20.52 -34.26
C ALA A 94 -12.18 21.08 -32.86
N ALA A 95 -11.96 22.39 -32.76
CA ALA A 95 -11.76 23.06 -31.48
C ALA A 95 -12.95 22.86 -30.53
N TYR A 96 -14.19 23.01 -31.03
CA TYR A 96 -15.40 22.73 -30.27
C TYR A 96 -15.41 21.31 -29.70
N PHE A 97 -15.11 20.29 -30.52
CA PHE A 97 -15.07 18.92 -30.03
C PHE A 97 -13.89 18.65 -29.08
N ASN A 98 -12.72 19.26 -29.28
CA ASN A 98 -11.59 19.12 -28.35
C ASN A 98 -11.98 19.56 -26.92
N GLU A 99 -12.80 20.61 -26.80
CA GLU A 99 -13.30 21.13 -25.52
C GLU A 99 -14.49 20.32 -24.96
N GLU A 100 -15.46 19.98 -25.80
CA GLU A 100 -16.74 19.43 -25.36
C GLU A 100 -16.77 17.90 -25.24
N ILE A 101 -15.88 17.16 -25.92
CA ILE A 101 -15.97 15.69 -25.97
C ILE A 101 -15.87 15.04 -24.59
N THR A 102 -15.12 15.67 -23.68
CA THR A 102 -14.94 15.16 -22.31
C THR A 102 -16.16 15.40 -21.42
N LYS A 103 -17.10 16.26 -21.84
CA LYS A 103 -18.34 16.59 -21.12
C LYS A 103 -19.52 15.70 -21.56
N LEU A 104 -19.31 14.85 -22.57
CA LEU A 104 -20.35 13.94 -23.06
C LEU A 104 -20.62 12.82 -22.04
N PRO A 105 -21.89 12.45 -21.76
CA PRO A 105 -22.21 11.40 -20.79
C PRO A 105 -21.50 10.06 -21.07
N LYS A 106 -21.41 9.65 -22.35
CA LYS A 106 -20.72 8.41 -22.75
C LYS A 106 -19.22 8.42 -22.41
N PHE A 107 -18.58 9.58 -22.42
CA PHE A 107 -17.18 9.72 -22.04
C PHE A 107 -17.03 9.43 -20.55
N GLU A 108 -17.85 10.10 -19.72
CA GLU A 108 -17.84 9.96 -18.27
C GLU A 108 -18.25 8.56 -17.80
N GLU A 109 -19.24 7.93 -18.46
CA GLU A 109 -19.61 6.54 -18.23
C GLU A 109 -18.44 5.58 -18.51
N SER A 110 -17.71 5.81 -19.60
CA SER A 110 -16.56 4.98 -19.98
C SER A 110 -15.38 5.14 -19.00
N LEU A 111 -15.16 6.35 -18.49
CA LEU A 111 -14.16 6.58 -17.44
C LEU A 111 -14.58 5.96 -16.10
N SER A 112 -15.85 6.11 -15.72
CA SER A 112 -16.43 5.55 -14.48
C SER A 112 -16.39 4.02 -14.45
N ALA A 113 -16.31 3.36 -15.60
CA ALA A 113 -16.19 1.91 -15.70
C ALA A 113 -14.89 1.38 -15.07
N THR A 114 -13.81 2.18 -14.99
CA THR A 114 -12.53 1.80 -14.37
C THR A 114 -12.15 2.71 -13.22
N THR A 115 -11.03 2.38 -12.57
CA THR A 115 -10.42 3.17 -11.50
C THR A 115 -9.06 3.72 -11.93
N ASP A 116 -8.70 3.60 -13.22
CA ASP A 116 -7.38 4.00 -13.73
C ASP A 116 -7.22 5.51 -13.83
N VAL A 117 -8.30 6.24 -14.10
CA VAL A 117 -8.36 7.72 -14.02
C VAL A 117 -9.17 8.06 -12.78
N VAL A 118 -8.59 8.88 -11.90
CA VAL A 118 -9.20 9.20 -10.60
C VAL A 118 -9.83 10.59 -10.61
N PHE A 119 -9.33 11.50 -11.45
CA PHE A 119 -9.74 12.90 -11.51
C PHE A 119 -9.42 13.51 -12.88
N LEU A 120 -10.25 14.44 -13.34
CA LEU A 120 -10.08 15.22 -14.56
C LEU A 120 -10.47 16.68 -14.30
N ASN A 121 -9.53 17.61 -14.51
CA ASN A 121 -9.73 19.06 -14.52
C ASN A 121 -9.77 19.56 -15.96
N ARG A 122 -10.95 19.97 -16.43
CA ARG A 122 -11.12 20.44 -17.81
C ARG A 122 -10.64 21.88 -18.00
N LEU A 123 -10.65 22.70 -16.95
CA LEU A 123 -10.21 24.11 -17.02
C LEU A 123 -8.70 24.24 -17.18
N SER A 124 -7.94 23.49 -16.39
CA SER A 124 -6.47 23.50 -16.44
C SER A 124 -5.89 22.37 -17.28
N THR A 125 -6.74 21.62 -17.98
CA THR A 125 -6.39 20.47 -18.82
C THR A 125 -5.47 19.46 -18.12
N LYS A 126 -5.80 19.14 -16.87
CA LYS A 126 -5.06 18.20 -16.01
C LYS A 126 -5.87 16.95 -15.75
N PHE A 127 -5.21 15.81 -15.58
CA PHE A 127 -5.86 14.61 -15.05
C PHE A 127 -4.91 13.83 -14.14
N MET A 128 -5.48 13.07 -13.21
CA MET A 128 -4.72 12.11 -12.39
C MET A 128 -5.13 10.69 -12.71
N GLY A 129 -4.14 9.79 -12.81
CA GLY A 129 -4.37 8.39 -13.09
C GLY A 129 -3.23 7.46 -12.66
N TYR A 130 -3.49 6.16 -12.72
CA TYR A 130 -2.56 5.10 -12.34
C TYR A 130 -1.50 4.87 -13.43
N GLY A 131 -0.27 5.31 -13.16
CA GLY A 131 0.86 5.15 -14.08
C GLY A 131 0.50 5.53 -15.51
N ASP A 132 1.00 4.77 -16.49
CA ASP A 132 0.83 5.10 -17.92
C ASP A 132 -0.52 4.62 -18.50
N LYS A 133 -1.33 3.90 -17.73
CA LYS A 133 -2.66 3.41 -18.15
C LYS A 133 -3.70 4.53 -18.26
N GLY A 134 -3.48 5.66 -17.59
CA GLY A 134 -4.40 6.79 -17.61
C GLY A 134 -4.67 7.30 -19.03
N LYS A 135 -3.61 7.43 -19.84
CA LYS A 135 -3.70 7.81 -21.26
C LYS A 135 -4.60 6.91 -22.07
N GLU A 136 -4.31 5.61 -22.03
CA GLU A 136 -5.02 4.59 -22.79
C GLU A 136 -6.50 4.61 -22.44
N ARG A 137 -6.81 4.90 -21.17
CA ARG A 137 -8.18 5.00 -20.68
C ARG A 137 -8.90 6.24 -21.19
N LEU A 138 -8.24 7.41 -21.26
CA LEU A 138 -8.83 8.60 -21.87
C LEU A 138 -9.11 8.38 -23.37
N ILE A 139 -8.17 7.80 -24.13
CA ILE A 139 -8.37 7.47 -25.55
C ILE A 139 -9.57 6.53 -25.72
N THR A 140 -9.67 5.50 -24.87
CA THR A 140 -10.80 4.58 -24.87
C THR A 140 -12.13 5.30 -24.60
N ALA A 141 -12.15 6.23 -23.65
CA ALA A 141 -13.33 7.02 -23.34
C ALA A 141 -13.75 7.93 -24.49
N ILE A 142 -12.80 8.61 -25.15
CA ILE A 142 -13.06 9.39 -26.37
C ILE A 142 -13.68 8.49 -27.45
N LYS A 143 -13.09 7.33 -27.74
CA LYS A 143 -13.62 6.38 -28.73
C LYS A 143 -15.07 5.95 -28.42
N LYS A 144 -15.42 5.79 -27.14
CA LYS A 144 -16.78 5.40 -26.73
C LYS A 144 -17.84 6.49 -26.94
N THR A 145 -17.42 7.76 -27.08
CA THR A 145 -18.35 8.83 -27.45
C THR A 145 -18.90 8.68 -28.86
N LYS A 146 -18.14 8.00 -29.74
CA LYS A 146 -18.45 7.82 -31.17
C LYS A 146 -18.64 9.15 -31.89
N ILE A 147 -17.59 9.99 -31.88
CA ILE A 147 -17.61 11.34 -32.46
C ILE A 147 -18.08 11.36 -33.92
N LEU A 148 -17.76 10.33 -34.71
CA LEU A 148 -18.19 10.21 -36.10
C LEU A 148 -19.73 10.18 -36.21
N GLU A 149 -20.40 9.36 -35.39
CA GLU A 149 -21.87 9.28 -35.37
C GLU A 149 -22.47 10.63 -34.94
N ILE A 150 -21.84 11.32 -33.98
CA ILE A 150 -22.28 12.64 -33.53
C ILE A 150 -22.16 13.66 -34.67
N LEU A 151 -21.00 13.75 -35.32
CA LEU A 151 -20.77 14.66 -36.46
C LEU A 151 -21.77 14.43 -37.59
N VAL A 152 -21.99 13.16 -37.98
CA VAL A 152 -22.96 12.82 -39.03
C VAL A 152 -24.37 13.25 -38.65
N SER A 153 -24.77 13.09 -37.38
CA SER A 153 -26.10 13.54 -36.91
C SER A 153 -26.32 15.05 -36.97
N LYS A 154 -25.24 15.85 -37.01
CA LYS A 154 -25.28 17.33 -37.09
C LYS A 154 -25.35 17.85 -38.53
N LEU A 155 -25.29 16.98 -39.53
CA LEU A 155 -25.44 17.34 -40.94
C LEU A 155 -26.88 17.73 -41.27
N ASN A 156 -27.08 18.64 -42.22
CA ASN A 156 -28.42 19.17 -42.56
C ASN A 156 -29.27 18.19 -43.39
N SER A 157 -28.63 17.36 -44.23
CA SER A 157 -29.32 16.52 -45.22
C SER A 157 -29.42 15.06 -44.82
N GLU A 158 -30.64 14.52 -44.70
CA GLU A 158 -30.87 13.08 -44.46
C GLU A 158 -30.19 12.19 -45.52
N LYS A 159 -30.10 12.65 -46.77
CA LYS A 159 -29.44 11.88 -47.84
C LYS A 159 -27.95 11.73 -47.56
N ILE A 160 -27.29 12.82 -47.16
CA ILE A 160 -25.87 12.80 -46.78
C ILE A 160 -25.69 11.93 -45.53
N GLN A 161 -26.55 12.10 -44.51
CA GLN A 161 -26.51 11.27 -43.31
C GLN A 161 -26.64 9.77 -43.62
N LYS A 162 -27.58 9.36 -44.47
CA LYS A 162 -27.78 7.95 -44.87
C LYS A 162 -26.57 7.40 -45.63
N SER A 163 -25.98 8.18 -46.53
CA SER A 163 -24.75 7.79 -47.24
C SER A 163 -23.57 7.58 -46.30
N LEU A 164 -23.51 8.34 -45.21
CA LEU A 164 -22.48 8.24 -44.18
C LEU A 164 -22.89 7.33 -43.01
N GLY A 165 -24.08 6.72 -43.02
CA GLY A 165 -24.59 5.91 -41.91
C GLY A 165 -23.71 4.70 -41.57
N ASN A 166 -22.89 4.25 -42.54
CA ASN A 166 -21.92 3.17 -42.37
C ASN A 166 -20.50 3.65 -42.00
N LEU A 167 -20.24 4.96 -41.87
CA LEU A 167 -18.90 5.45 -41.54
C LEU A 167 -18.43 4.99 -40.15
N ALA A 168 -19.36 4.75 -39.24
CA ALA A 168 -19.07 4.16 -37.93
C ALA A 168 -18.39 2.78 -38.03
N PHE A 169 -18.59 2.02 -39.12
CA PHE A 169 -17.88 0.74 -39.33
C PHE A 169 -16.39 0.92 -39.64
N PHE A 170 -15.98 2.09 -40.13
CA PHE A 170 -14.57 2.38 -40.41
C PHE A 170 -13.83 2.89 -39.18
N GLU A 171 -14.54 3.19 -38.09
CA GLU A 171 -13.97 3.66 -36.83
C GLU A 171 -13.08 2.58 -36.18
N ASN A 172 -11.77 2.73 -36.33
CA ASN A 172 -10.77 1.79 -35.82
C ASN A 172 -9.75 2.49 -34.92
N GLU A 173 -8.89 1.72 -34.25
CA GLU A 173 -7.91 2.24 -33.29
C GLU A 173 -6.89 3.22 -33.90
N ILE A 174 -6.61 3.11 -35.20
CA ILE A 174 -5.63 3.97 -35.88
C ILE A 174 -6.14 5.41 -35.92
N PHE A 175 -7.46 5.63 -36.08
CA PHE A 175 -8.04 6.98 -36.07
C PHE A 175 -7.84 7.71 -34.75
N TYR A 176 -7.80 6.96 -33.65
CA TYR A 176 -7.64 7.51 -32.31
C TYR A 176 -6.17 7.57 -31.84
N LYS A 177 -5.25 7.09 -32.67
CA LYS A 177 -3.82 7.15 -32.38
C LYS A 177 -3.36 8.61 -32.44
N GLY A 178 -2.91 9.14 -31.30
CA GLY A 178 -2.42 10.52 -31.21
C GLY A 178 -3.50 11.57 -30.93
N VAL A 179 -4.75 11.16 -30.70
CA VAL A 179 -5.83 12.08 -30.28
C VAL A 179 -5.54 12.71 -28.90
N ILE A 180 -4.66 12.09 -28.10
CA ILE A 180 -4.24 12.66 -26.82
C ILE A 180 -2.71 12.82 -26.81
N SER A 181 -2.27 14.06 -26.62
CA SER A 181 -0.92 14.38 -26.14
C SER A 181 -0.96 14.52 -24.62
N GLU A 182 0.11 14.11 -23.94
CA GLU A 182 0.20 14.27 -22.50
C GLU A 182 1.62 14.58 -22.05
N GLN A 183 1.72 15.32 -20.95
CA GLN A 183 2.97 15.56 -20.24
C GLN A 183 2.81 15.14 -18.79
N LYS A 184 3.52 14.07 -18.41
CA LYS A 184 3.54 13.55 -17.04
C LYS A 184 4.37 14.45 -16.14
N PHE A 185 3.80 14.85 -15.00
CA PHE A 185 4.55 15.50 -13.94
C PHE A 185 5.42 14.49 -13.21
N VAL A 186 6.64 14.89 -12.86
CA VAL A 186 7.54 14.06 -12.04
C VAL A 186 6.93 13.91 -10.65
N GLY A 187 6.93 12.70 -10.08
CA GLY A 187 6.49 12.46 -8.70
C GLY A 187 5.07 11.91 -8.58
N GLN A 188 4.59 11.84 -7.34
CA GLN A 188 3.31 11.25 -6.92
C GLN A 188 2.70 12.12 -5.80
N PRO A 189 1.37 12.10 -5.58
CA PRO A 189 0.80 12.81 -4.44
C PRO A 189 1.20 12.11 -3.13
N GLU A 190 1.55 12.87 -2.07
CA GLU A 190 1.90 12.29 -0.75
C GLU A 190 0.76 11.44 -0.17
N VAL A 191 -0.49 11.81 -0.48
CA VAL A 191 -1.70 11.11 -0.06
C VAL A 191 -2.75 11.25 -1.17
N THR A 192 -3.64 10.27 -1.31
CA THR A 192 -4.66 10.30 -2.36
C THR A 192 -5.81 11.28 -2.05
N ILE A 193 -6.22 11.36 -0.78
CA ILE A 193 -7.32 12.20 -0.31
C ILE A 193 -7.21 12.38 1.20
N VAL A 194 -7.59 13.54 1.72
CA VAL A 194 -7.69 13.84 3.15
C VAL A 194 -9.00 14.55 3.47
N PRO A 195 -9.52 14.47 4.70
CA PRO A 195 -10.61 15.32 5.13
C PRO A 195 -10.19 16.79 5.08
N ALA A 196 -11.00 17.66 4.48
CA ALA A 196 -10.69 19.08 4.38
C ALA A 196 -10.62 19.74 5.78
N SER A 197 -11.32 19.18 6.78
CA SER A 197 -11.34 19.67 8.16
C SER A 197 -9.97 19.71 8.85
N ILE A 198 -9.02 18.88 8.40
CA ILE A 198 -7.67 18.84 8.99
C ILE A 198 -6.75 19.94 8.44
N LEU A 199 -7.16 20.61 7.36
CA LEU A 199 -6.38 21.67 6.71
C LEU A 199 -6.70 23.03 7.34
N LYS A 200 -5.71 23.91 7.36
CA LYS A 200 -5.85 25.35 7.64
C LYS A 200 -6.41 26.04 6.40
N ILE A 201 -7.65 25.75 6.04
CA ILE A 201 -8.29 26.25 4.80
C ILE A 201 -8.28 27.78 4.75
N GLU A 202 -8.38 28.43 5.91
CA GLU A 202 -8.30 29.88 6.07
C GLU A 202 -6.98 30.50 5.59
N GLU A 203 -5.90 29.72 5.50
CA GLU A 203 -4.59 30.14 4.97
C GLU A 203 -4.45 29.87 3.45
N LEU A 204 -5.49 29.30 2.82
CA LEU A 204 -5.47 28.86 1.43
C LEU A 204 -6.46 29.67 0.58
N HIS A 205 -6.16 29.79 -0.71
CA HIS A 205 -7.05 30.43 -1.67
C HIS A 205 -7.94 29.37 -2.32
N ALA A 206 -9.26 29.48 -2.12
CA ALA A 206 -10.25 28.63 -2.77
C ALA A 206 -10.93 29.37 -3.93
N LEU A 207 -10.84 28.80 -5.13
CA LEU A 207 -11.54 29.25 -6.32
C LEU A 207 -12.69 28.27 -6.63
N PRO A 208 -13.95 28.66 -6.41
CA PRO A 208 -15.09 27.82 -6.78
C PRO A 208 -15.12 27.55 -8.28
N VAL A 209 -15.50 26.32 -8.66
CA VAL A 209 -15.60 25.89 -10.06
C VAL A 209 -16.92 25.16 -10.31
N ASP A 210 -17.37 25.18 -11.56
CA ASP A 210 -18.59 24.50 -11.98
C ASP A 210 -18.38 22.97 -11.96
N GLU A 211 -19.41 22.21 -11.59
CA GLU A 211 -19.36 20.74 -11.60
C GLU A 211 -19.07 20.16 -12.99
N LYS A 212 -19.43 20.86 -14.07
CA LYS A 212 -19.12 20.44 -15.43
C LYS A 212 -17.63 20.54 -15.78
N ASP A 213 -16.89 21.37 -15.05
CA ASP A 213 -15.48 21.65 -15.33
C ASP A 213 -14.55 20.61 -14.68
N ILE A 214 -15.05 19.89 -13.68
CA ILE A 214 -14.30 18.89 -12.92
C ILE A 214 -15.04 17.56 -12.94
N TRP A 215 -14.39 16.50 -13.40
CA TRP A 215 -14.91 15.13 -13.25
C TRP A 215 -14.11 14.34 -12.22
N ILE A 216 -14.85 13.63 -11.36
CA ILE A 216 -14.29 12.89 -10.22
C ILE A 216 -14.77 11.45 -10.26
N ASN A 217 -13.83 10.52 -10.14
CA ASN A 217 -14.17 9.10 -10.11
C ASN A 217 -14.71 8.70 -8.73
N ALA A 218 -16.02 8.87 -8.52
CA ALA A 218 -16.66 8.50 -7.25
C ALA A 218 -16.45 7.01 -6.90
N LYS A 219 -16.37 6.11 -7.90
CA LYS A 219 -16.13 4.68 -7.67
C LYS A 219 -14.75 4.44 -7.02
N PHE A 220 -13.75 5.20 -7.44
CA PHE A 220 -12.41 5.15 -6.85
C PHE A 220 -12.40 5.68 -5.40
N TYR A 221 -13.00 6.85 -5.16
CA TYR A 221 -12.94 7.50 -3.84
C TYR A 221 -13.89 6.90 -2.80
N LYS A 222 -14.93 6.14 -3.19
CA LYS A 222 -15.84 5.43 -2.26
C LYS A 222 -15.13 4.46 -1.30
N ARG A 223 -13.87 4.09 -1.55
CA ARG A 223 -13.06 3.30 -0.62
C ARG A 223 -12.63 4.06 0.64
N TYR A 224 -12.74 5.39 0.63
CA TYR A 224 -12.45 6.25 1.78
C TYR A 224 -13.77 6.56 2.51
N PRO A 225 -13.94 6.15 3.78
CA PRO A 225 -15.21 6.26 4.49
C PRO A 225 -15.75 7.68 4.62
N PHE A 226 -14.87 8.67 4.61
CA PHE A 226 -15.21 10.10 4.73
C PHE A 226 -15.50 10.78 3.39
N PHE A 227 -15.37 10.07 2.25
CA PHE A 227 -15.66 10.64 0.95
C PHE A 227 -17.17 10.68 0.69
N SER A 228 -17.66 11.87 0.37
CA SER A 228 -19.01 12.08 -0.15
C SER A 228 -18.94 12.95 -1.40
N MET A 229 -19.72 12.59 -2.42
CA MET A 229 -19.79 13.40 -3.63
C MET A 229 -20.58 14.68 -3.32
N SER A 230 -20.05 15.82 -3.74
CA SER A 230 -20.67 17.13 -3.59
C SER A 230 -20.51 17.94 -4.88
N ASN A 231 -21.48 18.81 -5.15
CA ASN A 231 -21.42 19.77 -6.25
C ASN A 231 -20.62 21.02 -5.86
N GLU A 232 -20.27 21.16 -4.59
CA GLU A 232 -19.38 22.21 -4.09
C GLU A 232 -17.93 21.81 -4.36
N ILE A 233 -17.39 22.29 -5.48
CA ILE A 233 -16.02 22.03 -5.91
C ILE A 233 -15.24 23.34 -5.95
N SER A 234 -14.04 23.33 -5.37
CA SER A 234 -13.10 24.46 -5.44
C SER A 234 -11.70 23.99 -5.79
N ILE A 235 -10.99 24.74 -6.64
CA ILE A 235 -9.53 24.60 -6.81
C ILE A 235 -8.86 25.34 -5.65
N ILE A 236 -7.89 24.69 -5.01
CA ILE A 236 -7.15 25.25 -3.87
C ILE A 236 -5.74 25.58 -4.29
N SER A 237 -5.28 26.78 -3.95
CA SER A 237 -3.91 27.25 -4.17
C SER A 237 -3.29 27.81 -2.90
N ASP A 238 -1.96 27.74 -2.83
CA ASP A 238 -1.20 28.40 -1.76
C ASP A 238 -1.12 29.93 -1.96
N SER A 239 -0.49 30.64 -1.03
CA SER A 239 -0.30 32.09 -1.09
C SER A 239 0.56 32.57 -2.28
N ASN A 240 1.31 31.67 -2.92
CA ASN A 240 2.11 31.97 -4.11
C ASN A 240 1.35 31.69 -5.42
N GLY A 241 0.08 31.25 -5.31
CA GLY A 241 -0.75 30.89 -6.46
C GLY A 241 -0.47 29.49 -7.03
N ILE A 242 0.30 28.65 -6.32
CA ILE A 242 0.56 27.27 -6.73
C ILE A 242 -0.68 26.44 -6.44
N GLU A 243 -1.29 25.85 -7.47
CA GLU A 243 -2.42 24.94 -7.32
C GLU A 243 -2.00 23.68 -6.53
N MET A 244 -2.62 23.50 -5.37
CA MET A 244 -2.36 22.39 -4.46
C MET A 244 -3.26 21.18 -4.72
N GLY A 245 -4.44 21.39 -5.29
CA GLY A 245 -5.43 20.34 -5.50
C GLY A 245 -6.84 20.89 -5.56
N ILE A 246 -7.82 20.04 -5.25
CA ILE A 246 -9.23 20.40 -5.25
C ILE A 246 -9.93 19.99 -3.95
N ILE A 247 -10.88 20.81 -3.51
CA ILE A 247 -11.87 20.45 -2.49
C ILE A 247 -13.16 20.00 -3.16
N VAL A 248 -13.74 18.92 -2.64
CA VAL A 248 -15.02 18.34 -3.03
C VAL A 248 -15.84 18.14 -1.76
N GLY A 249 -16.76 19.06 -1.48
CA GLY A 249 -17.46 19.11 -0.20
C GLY A 249 -16.47 19.12 0.98
N THR A 250 -16.44 18.03 1.75
CA THR A 250 -15.60 17.91 2.95
C THR A 250 -14.25 17.22 2.73
N CYS A 251 -13.86 16.97 1.48
CA CYS A 251 -12.63 16.26 1.16
C CYS A 251 -11.69 17.12 0.33
N PHE A 252 -10.38 16.95 0.54
CA PHE A 252 -9.33 17.54 -0.27
C PHE A 252 -8.55 16.45 -1.01
N ILE A 253 -8.43 16.61 -2.31
CA ILE A 253 -7.67 15.74 -3.20
C ILE A 253 -6.43 16.53 -3.66
N PRO A 254 -5.23 16.24 -3.12
CA PRO A 254 -4.02 16.96 -3.49
C PRO A 254 -3.51 16.55 -4.87
N TYR A 255 -2.79 17.47 -5.51
CA TYR A 255 -1.96 17.19 -6.68
C TYR A 255 -0.60 16.59 -6.29
N VAL A 256 0.22 16.27 -7.29
CA VAL A 256 1.57 15.72 -7.10
C VAL A 256 2.54 16.76 -6.53
N ASN A 257 3.55 16.29 -5.79
CA ASN A 257 4.62 17.12 -5.20
C ASN A 257 4.14 18.23 -4.25
N ILE A 258 2.91 18.14 -3.77
CA ILE A 258 2.40 19.06 -2.77
C ILE A 258 2.78 18.50 -1.41
N HIS A 259 3.63 19.24 -0.69
CA HIS A 259 3.95 18.93 0.68
C HIS A 259 2.88 19.51 1.61
N LEU A 260 2.01 18.66 2.16
CA LEU A 260 0.83 19.14 2.88
C LEU A 260 1.09 19.52 4.33
N ALA A 261 2.12 18.95 4.99
CA ALA A 261 2.34 19.12 6.43
C ALA A 261 2.26 20.58 6.94
N PRO A 262 2.80 21.60 6.25
CA PRO A 262 2.69 22.99 6.69
C PRO A 262 1.24 23.50 6.81
N PHE A 263 0.34 22.94 6.00
CA PHE A 263 -1.07 23.33 5.88
C PHE A 263 -2.00 22.44 6.71
N ILE A 264 -1.48 21.41 7.39
CA ILE A 264 -2.24 20.58 8.33
C ILE A 264 -2.30 21.32 9.68
N LYS A 265 -3.48 21.34 10.32
CA LYS A 265 -3.61 21.92 11.66
C LYS A 265 -2.77 21.12 12.67
N PRO A 266 -2.09 21.78 13.63
CA PRO A 266 -1.15 21.12 14.53
C PRO A 266 -1.72 19.88 15.25
N GLU A 267 -2.99 19.93 15.66
CA GLU A 267 -3.69 18.85 16.35
C GLU A 267 -3.89 17.58 15.50
N PHE A 268 -3.86 17.68 14.16
CA PHE A 268 -4.03 16.55 13.24
C PHE A 268 -2.72 16.08 12.61
N LEU A 269 -1.61 16.80 12.80
CA LEU A 269 -0.35 16.58 12.09
C LEU A 269 0.24 15.18 12.37
N LYS A 270 0.17 14.71 13.62
CA LYS A 270 0.60 13.37 14.02
C LYS A 270 -0.21 12.28 13.30
N SER A 271 -1.54 12.39 13.32
CA SER A 271 -2.42 11.41 12.68
C SER A 271 -2.24 11.40 11.16
N TYR A 272 -2.04 12.57 10.56
CA TYR A 272 -1.68 12.69 9.15
C TYR A 272 -0.39 11.92 8.82
N TYR A 273 0.68 12.11 9.59
CA TYR A 273 1.93 11.39 9.39
C TYR A 273 1.80 9.89 9.65
N PHE A 274 1.03 9.48 10.66
CA PHE A 274 0.72 8.08 10.90
C PHE A 274 0.02 7.44 9.70
N ASP A 275 -0.98 8.11 9.12
CA ASP A 275 -1.68 7.64 7.92
C ASP A 275 -0.75 7.52 6.70
N LEU A 276 0.19 8.45 6.53
CA LEU A 276 1.21 8.37 5.47
C LEU A 276 2.10 7.13 5.64
N LEU A 277 2.61 6.89 6.85
CA LEU A 277 3.44 5.72 7.14
C LEU A 277 2.66 4.42 6.90
N LYS A 278 1.40 4.39 7.35
CA LYS A 278 0.53 3.22 7.29
C LYS A 278 0.02 2.88 5.88
N ASN A 279 -0.25 3.88 5.04
CA ASN A 279 -0.97 3.69 3.78
C ASN A 279 -0.18 4.10 2.52
N THR A 280 0.75 5.06 2.63
CA THR A 280 1.50 5.59 1.47
C THR A 280 2.92 5.03 1.40
N TYR A 281 3.66 5.03 2.52
CA TYR A 281 5.07 4.69 2.54
C TYR A 281 5.37 3.20 2.76
N SER A 282 4.33 2.40 2.90
CA SER A 282 4.45 0.98 3.19
C SER A 282 3.66 0.14 2.20
N LYS A 283 4.16 -1.08 1.98
CA LYS A 283 3.51 -2.08 1.15
C LYS A 283 3.08 -3.25 2.02
N LYS A 284 1.77 -3.48 2.12
CA LYS A 284 1.25 -4.73 2.70
C LYS A 284 1.50 -5.87 1.72
N LYS A 285 2.25 -6.91 2.14
CA LYS A 285 2.32 -8.17 1.39
C LYS A 285 0.92 -8.82 1.47
N ARG A 286 0.40 -9.33 0.34
CA ARG A 286 -0.85 -10.08 0.35
C ARG A 286 -0.61 -11.36 1.16
N GLY A 287 -1.25 -11.46 2.33
CA GLY A 287 -1.27 -12.69 3.09
C GLY A 287 -1.94 -13.80 2.27
N ILE A 288 -1.40 -15.01 2.36
CA ILE A 288 -2.13 -16.21 1.94
C ILE A 288 -3.00 -16.59 3.14
N ASP A 289 -4.32 -16.67 2.95
CA ASP A 289 -5.23 -17.20 3.98
C ASP A 289 -4.93 -18.69 4.17
N VAL A 290 -4.02 -18.99 5.10
CA VAL A 290 -3.72 -20.36 5.49
C VAL A 290 -4.75 -20.78 6.53
N LYS A 291 -5.46 -21.89 6.27
CA LYS A 291 -6.35 -22.49 7.26
C LYS A 291 -5.53 -22.89 8.49
N LEU A 292 -5.78 -22.20 9.61
CA LEU A 292 -5.16 -22.49 10.90
C LEU A 292 -5.60 -23.87 11.40
N ASP A 293 -4.62 -24.68 11.82
CA ASP A 293 -4.79 -25.94 12.53
C ASP A 293 -5.59 -25.71 13.83
N ASP A 294 -6.54 -26.58 14.15
CA ASP A 294 -7.41 -26.44 15.32
C ASP A 294 -6.61 -26.50 16.64
N LEU A 295 -5.49 -27.23 16.66
CA LEU A 295 -4.56 -27.25 17.80
C LEU A 295 -3.91 -25.87 18.02
N VAL A 296 -3.60 -25.15 16.94
CA VAL A 296 -3.04 -23.79 17.04
C VAL A 296 -4.10 -22.81 17.52
N LYS A 297 -5.35 -22.96 17.09
CA LYS A 297 -6.46 -22.14 17.60
C LYS A 297 -6.67 -22.35 19.09
N ASP A 298 -6.68 -23.61 19.53
CA ASP A 298 -6.80 -23.94 20.95
C ASP A 298 -5.63 -23.33 21.75
N PHE A 299 -4.39 -23.52 21.29
CA PHE A 299 -3.21 -22.90 21.89
C PHE A 299 -3.34 -21.37 22.00
N LYS A 300 -3.83 -20.70 20.93
CA LYS A 300 -4.11 -19.26 20.92
C LYS A 300 -5.06 -18.80 22.02
N THR A 301 -6.07 -19.61 22.36
CA THR A 301 -7.02 -19.24 23.45
C THR A 301 -6.38 -19.29 24.84
N GLN A 302 -5.27 -20.01 24.99
CA GLN A 302 -4.60 -20.21 26.27
C GLN A 302 -3.41 -19.26 26.48
N VAL A 303 -3.06 -18.41 25.51
CA VAL A 303 -1.85 -17.57 25.59
C VAL A 303 -1.91 -16.52 26.70
N SER A 304 -3.12 -16.13 27.13
CA SER A 304 -3.30 -15.22 28.27
C SER A 304 -3.15 -15.92 29.64
N ASN A 305 -3.07 -17.26 29.67
CA ASN A 305 -2.91 -18.02 30.89
C ASN A 305 -1.46 -17.95 31.40
N SER A 306 -1.28 -17.35 32.58
CA SER A 306 0.04 -17.14 33.19
C SER A 306 0.82 -18.43 33.43
N LYS A 307 0.14 -19.56 33.73
CA LYS A 307 0.79 -20.85 33.90
C LYS A 307 1.40 -21.37 32.59
N LEU A 308 0.70 -21.18 31.47
CA LEU A 308 1.24 -21.55 30.17
C LEU A 308 2.46 -20.69 29.84
N SER A 309 2.40 -19.37 30.06
CA SER A 309 3.56 -18.48 29.90
C SER A 309 4.77 -18.91 30.74
N PHE A 310 4.54 -19.33 31.98
CA PHE A 310 5.59 -19.82 32.87
C PHE A 310 6.19 -21.11 32.33
N LEU A 311 5.35 -22.07 31.92
CA LEU A 311 5.78 -23.31 31.29
C LEU A 311 6.63 -23.04 30.03
N LEU A 312 6.17 -22.15 29.15
CA LEU A 312 6.86 -21.79 27.91
C LEU A 312 8.21 -21.09 28.16
N SER A 313 8.39 -20.41 29.31
CA SER A 313 9.69 -19.82 29.69
C SER A 313 10.81 -20.84 29.87
N HIS A 314 10.46 -22.10 30.15
CA HIS A 314 11.39 -23.21 30.27
C HIS A 314 11.79 -23.82 28.92
N LEU A 315 11.23 -23.35 27.80
CA LEU A 315 11.60 -23.84 26.48
C LEU A 315 13.08 -23.58 26.18
N LYS A 316 13.80 -24.65 25.91
CA LYS A 316 15.14 -24.63 25.32
C LYS A 316 14.99 -24.50 23.81
N ASN A 317 15.80 -23.61 23.23
CA ASN A 317 15.78 -23.30 21.79
C ASN A 317 14.38 -22.96 21.23
N ASN A 318 13.52 -22.36 22.06
CA ASN A 318 12.11 -22.05 21.74
C ASN A 318 11.28 -23.26 21.28
N PHE A 319 11.70 -24.48 21.67
CA PHE A 319 11.21 -25.70 21.05
C PHE A 319 10.81 -26.81 22.03
N TYR A 320 11.61 -27.05 23.06
CA TYR A 320 11.41 -28.21 23.94
C TYR A 320 11.62 -27.92 25.42
N LEU A 321 10.95 -28.67 26.28
CA LEU A 321 11.12 -28.70 27.72
C LEU A 321 12.01 -29.88 28.11
N ASP A 322 12.89 -29.66 29.08
CA ASP A 322 13.66 -30.73 29.69
C ASP A 322 12.72 -31.72 30.41
N GLY A 323 13.02 -33.02 30.41
CA GLY A 323 12.16 -34.04 31.02
C GLY A 323 11.94 -33.89 32.54
N THR A 324 12.66 -32.97 33.18
CA THR A 324 12.49 -32.59 34.58
C THR A 324 11.38 -31.55 34.81
N VAL A 325 10.90 -30.88 33.76
CA VAL A 325 9.86 -29.86 33.87
C VAL A 325 8.49 -30.54 33.90
N ALA A 326 7.72 -30.29 34.96
CA ALA A 326 6.35 -30.79 35.07
C ALA A 326 5.42 -30.01 34.12
N ILE A 327 4.60 -30.72 33.37
CA ILE A 327 3.58 -30.15 32.48
C ILE A 327 2.22 -30.38 33.10
N ASP A 328 1.50 -29.29 33.39
CA ASP A 328 0.13 -29.38 33.90
C ASP A 328 -0.77 -30.12 32.90
N SER A 329 -1.69 -30.94 33.42
CA SER A 329 -2.57 -31.77 32.59
C SER A 329 -3.35 -30.97 31.55
N GLU A 330 -3.70 -29.72 31.88
CA GLU A 330 -4.41 -28.76 31.01
C GLU A 330 -3.61 -28.35 29.75
N PHE A 331 -2.28 -28.47 29.75
CA PHE A 331 -1.42 -28.12 28.61
C PHE A 331 -0.74 -29.33 27.96
N SER A 332 -0.90 -30.52 28.53
CA SER A 332 -0.21 -31.74 28.10
C SER A 332 -0.44 -32.08 26.62
N HIS A 333 -1.63 -31.78 26.08
CA HIS A 333 -1.99 -32.05 24.69
C HIS A 333 -1.27 -31.16 23.69
N PHE A 334 -0.57 -30.11 24.11
CA PHE A 334 0.28 -29.27 23.25
C PHE A 334 1.69 -29.86 23.03
N PHE A 335 2.08 -30.88 23.79
CA PHE A 335 3.42 -31.44 23.77
C PHE A 335 3.45 -32.90 23.29
N ASN A 336 4.61 -33.31 22.78
CA ASN A 336 4.97 -34.70 22.49
C ASN A 336 6.19 -35.10 23.34
N SER A 337 6.19 -36.31 23.88
CA SER A 337 7.40 -36.90 24.48
C SER A 337 8.27 -37.52 23.39
N VAL A 338 9.54 -37.12 23.33
CA VAL A 338 10.51 -37.61 22.34
C VAL A 338 11.86 -37.86 22.99
N VAL A 339 12.74 -38.60 22.31
CA VAL A 339 14.13 -38.79 22.74
C VAL A 339 15.02 -37.78 22.03
N SER A 340 15.74 -36.98 22.80
CA SER A 340 16.69 -35.98 22.33
C SER A 340 18.09 -36.57 22.17
N VAL A 341 18.71 -36.36 21.01
CA VAL A 341 20.11 -36.70 20.76
C VAL A 341 20.85 -35.45 20.26
N GLU A 342 21.87 -35.04 21.01
CA GLU A 342 22.69 -33.85 20.75
C GLU A 342 24.18 -34.25 20.67
N GLN A 343 25.01 -33.37 20.11
CA GLN A 343 26.48 -33.49 20.11
C GLN A 343 27.04 -34.74 19.39
N LEU A 344 26.33 -35.26 18.39
CA LEU A 344 26.86 -36.31 17.53
C LEU A 344 28.10 -35.79 16.77
N GLU A 345 29.16 -36.59 16.73
CA GLU A 345 30.42 -36.21 16.06
C GLU A 345 30.18 -35.90 14.58
N HIS A 346 30.84 -34.88 14.02
CA HIS A 346 30.58 -34.37 12.66
C HIS A 346 29.19 -33.73 12.42
N LEU A 347 28.30 -33.73 13.42
CA LEU A 347 26.94 -33.16 13.37
C LEU A 347 26.61 -32.34 14.64
N LYS A 348 27.60 -31.73 15.27
CA LYS A 348 27.46 -31.04 16.55
C LYS A 348 26.47 -29.86 16.54
N GLU A 349 26.25 -29.28 15.37
CA GLU A 349 25.31 -28.17 15.15
C GLU A 349 23.84 -28.62 15.01
N TYR A 350 23.58 -29.93 14.98
CA TYR A 350 22.24 -30.48 14.80
C TYR A 350 21.68 -31.04 16.11
N HIS A 351 20.38 -30.87 16.28
CA HIS A 351 19.59 -31.47 17.35
C HIS A 351 18.64 -32.48 16.74
N PHE A 352 18.82 -33.77 17.06
CA PHE A 352 17.98 -34.85 16.56
C PHE A 352 16.90 -35.22 17.57
N LEU A 353 15.69 -35.44 17.06
CA LEU A 353 14.52 -35.85 17.83
C LEU A 353 14.07 -37.19 17.31
N LEU A 354 14.01 -38.15 18.21
CA LEU A 354 13.72 -39.53 17.90
C LEU A 354 12.38 -39.93 18.54
N SER A 355 11.69 -40.88 17.90
CA SER A 355 10.53 -41.55 18.48
C SER A 355 10.84 -42.05 19.90
N PRO A 356 9.86 -42.07 20.84
CA PRO A 356 10.05 -42.70 22.14
C PRO A 356 9.93 -44.24 22.09
N SER A 357 9.89 -44.85 20.89
CA SER A 357 9.71 -46.30 20.70
C SER A 357 10.71 -47.14 21.50
N ILE A 358 10.24 -48.31 21.95
CA ILE A 358 11.00 -49.28 22.75
C ILE A 358 11.46 -50.49 21.94
N GLN A 359 10.95 -50.62 20.70
CA GLN A 359 11.25 -51.75 19.82
C GLN A 359 12.65 -51.58 19.24
N ASP A 360 13.43 -52.65 19.12
CA ASP A 360 14.76 -52.61 18.49
C ASP A 360 14.64 -52.40 16.98
N GLU A 361 14.47 -51.14 16.60
CA GLU A 361 14.32 -50.66 15.24
C GLU A 361 15.25 -49.47 14.99
N THR A 362 15.63 -49.30 13.72
CA THR A 362 16.44 -48.16 13.30
C THR A 362 15.65 -46.86 13.38
N VAL A 363 16.25 -45.87 14.03
CA VAL A 363 15.63 -44.58 14.32
C VAL A 363 16.32 -43.44 13.57
N LEU A 364 17.64 -43.56 13.35
CA LEU A 364 18.41 -42.58 12.58
C LEU A 364 19.63 -43.24 11.95
N GLY A 365 19.78 -43.10 10.63
CA GLY A 365 21.00 -43.41 9.91
C GLY A 365 21.55 -42.14 9.25
N VAL A 366 22.85 -41.87 9.43
CA VAL A 366 23.52 -40.74 8.79
C VAL A 366 24.69 -41.24 7.95
N TYR A 367 24.54 -41.09 6.63
CA TYR A 367 25.55 -41.42 5.65
C TYR A 367 26.02 -40.15 4.93
N THR A 368 27.32 -39.93 4.86
CA THR A 368 27.92 -38.82 4.11
C THR A 368 28.39 -39.28 2.74
N ASN A 369 28.07 -38.50 1.71
CA ASN A 369 28.58 -38.74 0.35
C ASN A 369 30.03 -38.28 0.17
N VAL A 370 30.54 -37.47 1.10
CA VAL A 370 31.91 -36.97 1.12
C VAL A 370 32.60 -37.55 2.34
N LYS A 371 33.70 -38.29 2.15
CA LYS A 371 34.44 -38.91 3.24
C LYS A 371 35.01 -37.82 4.17
N LYS A 372 34.59 -37.84 5.43
CA LYS A 372 35.09 -36.96 6.49
C LYS A 372 36.15 -37.75 7.26
N ASP A 373 37.40 -37.27 7.25
CA ASP A 373 38.54 -37.88 7.94
C ASP A 373 38.81 -39.36 7.57
N LYS A 374 39.38 -40.12 8.52
CA LYS A 374 39.68 -41.55 8.40
C LYS A 374 38.45 -42.44 8.63
N ASP A 375 37.31 -41.87 9.02
CA ASP A 375 36.08 -42.58 9.35
C ASP A 375 35.39 -43.12 8.08
N TYR A 376 34.47 -44.09 8.28
CA TYR A 376 33.60 -44.59 7.21
C TYR A 376 32.56 -43.54 6.81
N ASN A 377 32.03 -43.65 5.59
CA ASN A 377 30.96 -42.78 5.11
C ASN A 377 29.65 -42.93 5.91
N LEU A 378 29.43 -44.09 6.54
CA LEU A 378 28.38 -44.24 7.55
C LEU A 378 28.87 -43.64 8.88
N ILE A 379 28.42 -42.43 9.18
CA ILE A 379 28.88 -41.67 10.35
C ILE A 379 28.16 -42.13 11.62
N HIS A 380 26.85 -42.36 11.53
CA HIS A 380 26.02 -42.81 12.66
C HIS A 380 24.92 -43.75 12.20
N TRP A 381 24.64 -44.76 13.02
CA TRP A 381 23.42 -45.56 12.94
C TRP A 381 22.90 -45.79 14.36
N LEU A 382 21.65 -45.39 14.61
CA LEU A 382 20.99 -45.44 15.91
C LEU A 382 19.81 -46.39 15.85
N ASN A 383 19.79 -47.38 16.73
CA ASN A 383 18.62 -48.23 16.98
C ASN A 383 18.11 -48.02 18.41
N HIS A 384 16.81 -48.10 18.62
CA HIS A 384 16.26 -48.20 19.97
C HIS A 384 16.73 -49.49 20.66
N ASP A 385 16.93 -49.44 21.97
CA ASP A 385 17.26 -50.61 22.80
C ASP A 385 16.46 -50.54 24.11
N GLY A 386 15.23 -51.03 24.06
CA GLY A 386 14.30 -51.00 25.18
C GLY A 386 13.91 -49.59 25.63
N GLU A 387 13.53 -49.44 26.90
CA GLU A 387 12.92 -48.21 27.42
C GLU A 387 13.91 -47.05 27.61
N SER A 388 15.17 -47.35 27.92
CA SER A 388 16.10 -46.32 28.40
C SER A 388 17.37 -46.16 27.56
N LYS A 389 17.55 -46.94 26.49
CA LYS A 389 18.81 -46.93 25.71
C LYS A 389 18.60 -46.81 24.20
N VAL A 390 19.66 -46.37 23.55
CA VAL A 390 19.84 -46.34 22.09
C VAL A 390 21.20 -46.98 21.79
N ASN A 391 21.21 -47.96 20.90
CA ASN A 391 22.42 -48.56 20.35
C ASN A 391 23.02 -47.64 19.29
N HIS A 392 24.21 -47.10 19.54
CA HIS A 392 24.93 -46.21 18.63
C HIS A 392 26.07 -46.93 17.93
N TYR A 393 25.87 -47.22 16.65
CA TYR A 393 26.89 -47.81 15.79
C TYR A 393 27.65 -46.70 15.07
N ARG A 394 28.97 -46.66 15.33
CA ARG A 394 29.98 -45.98 14.49
C ARG A 394 31.05 -46.95 13.99
N SER A 395 30.96 -48.21 14.43
CA SER A 395 31.81 -49.33 14.08
C SER A 395 31.00 -50.62 14.27
N VAL A 396 31.65 -51.78 14.08
CA VAL A 396 31.00 -53.11 14.16
C VAL A 396 30.31 -53.37 15.50
N SER A 397 30.79 -52.76 16.60
CA SER A 397 30.20 -52.91 17.93
C SER A 397 29.50 -51.62 18.35
N PRO A 398 28.21 -51.67 18.75
CA PRO A 398 27.50 -50.48 19.21
C PRO A 398 28.00 -50.02 20.57
N LYS A 399 27.87 -48.71 20.82
CA LYS A 399 27.95 -48.13 22.16
C LYS A 399 26.54 -47.80 22.66
N ASN A 400 26.26 -48.11 23.90
CA ASN A 400 24.97 -47.78 24.51
C ASN A 400 24.94 -46.30 24.90
N MET A 401 23.93 -45.59 24.42
CA MET A 401 23.61 -44.23 24.84
C MET A 401 22.31 -44.24 25.66
N SER A 402 22.27 -43.48 26.75
CA SER A 402 21.03 -43.31 27.52
C SER A 402 20.04 -42.44 26.75
N LYS A 403 18.76 -42.83 26.73
CA LYS A 403 17.68 -42.01 26.19
C LYS A 403 17.49 -40.78 27.08
N ARG A 404 17.59 -39.60 26.48
CA ARG A 404 17.22 -38.33 27.13
C ARG A 404 15.83 -37.93 26.68
N PHE A 405 14.82 -38.22 27.48
CA PHE A 405 13.45 -37.82 27.19
C PHE A 405 13.27 -36.32 27.39
N VAL A 406 12.58 -35.70 26.43
CA VAL A 406 12.20 -34.28 26.44
C VAL A 406 10.77 -34.14 25.94
N SER A 407 10.13 -33.04 26.28
CA SER A 407 8.79 -32.72 25.79
C SER A 407 8.85 -31.58 24.77
N THR A 408 8.57 -31.87 23.51
CA THR A 408 8.60 -30.86 22.43
C THR A 408 7.20 -30.31 22.19
N LEU A 409 7.10 -29.03 21.82
CA LEU A 409 5.86 -28.54 21.23
C LEU A 409 5.48 -29.40 20.02
N LYS A 410 4.18 -29.69 19.85
CA LYS A 410 3.69 -30.37 18.65
C LYS A 410 4.05 -29.55 17.40
N PRO A 411 4.29 -30.19 16.25
CA PRO A 411 4.85 -29.51 15.07
C PRO A 411 4.11 -28.23 14.66
N SER A 412 2.77 -28.26 14.58
CA SER A 412 1.98 -27.08 14.20
C SER A 412 2.13 -25.92 15.18
N ILE A 413 2.15 -26.20 16.49
CA ILE A 413 2.41 -25.19 17.52
C ILE A 413 3.86 -24.71 17.46
N CYS A 414 4.84 -25.58 17.23
CA CYS A 414 6.24 -25.18 17.13
C CYS A 414 6.46 -24.15 16.01
N TYR A 415 5.97 -24.42 14.80
CA TYR A 415 6.11 -23.49 13.69
C TYR A 415 5.36 -22.18 13.95
N TYR A 416 4.17 -22.27 14.54
CA TYR A 416 3.42 -21.10 14.97
C TYR A 416 4.17 -20.27 16.03
N PHE A 417 4.74 -20.92 17.03
CA PHE A 417 5.46 -20.29 18.14
C PHE A 417 6.69 -19.52 17.68
N LEU A 418 7.39 -20.05 16.69
CA LEU A 418 8.56 -19.43 16.09
C LEU A 418 8.22 -18.30 15.12
N SER A 419 7.08 -18.39 14.43
CA SER A 419 6.76 -17.48 13.32
C SER A 419 5.83 -16.32 13.69
N LYS A 420 4.88 -16.53 14.61
CA LYS A 420 3.80 -15.54 14.81
C LYS A 420 3.26 -15.42 16.23
N TYR A 421 3.52 -16.37 17.13
CA TYR A 421 2.95 -16.38 18.49
C TYR A 421 3.04 -15.05 19.21
N PHE A 422 4.23 -14.42 19.25
CA PHE A 422 4.40 -13.22 20.03
C PHE A 422 3.84 -11.97 19.34
N GLU A 423 3.84 -11.93 18.01
CA GLU A 423 3.13 -10.89 17.26
C GLU A 423 1.63 -10.96 17.55
N ASP A 424 1.00 -12.13 17.42
CA ASP A 424 -0.42 -12.29 17.73
C ASP A 424 -0.72 -11.94 19.20
N PHE A 425 0.20 -12.26 20.13
CA PHE A 425 0.07 -11.90 21.53
C PHE A 425 -0.03 -10.39 21.74
N VAL A 426 0.84 -9.62 21.06
CA VAL A 426 0.81 -8.16 21.08
C VAL A 426 -0.43 -7.63 20.34
N GLU A 427 -0.79 -8.22 19.19
CA GLU A 427 -1.95 -7.84 18.39
C GLU A 427 -3.26 -7.96 19.20
N ILE A 428 -3.43 -9.05 19.96
CA ILE A 428 -4.58 -9.22 20.87
C ILE A 428 -4.64 -8.09 21.90
N ILE A 429 -3.51 -7.69 22.49
CA ILE A 429 -3.47 -6.57 23.43
C ILE A 429 -3.89 -5.27 22.73
N LEU A 430 -3.39 -5.01 21.52
CA LEU A 430 -3.73 -3.79 20.78
C LEU A 430 -5.21 -3.75 20.38
N ASP A 431 -5.77 -4.89 19.97
CA ASP A 431 -7.17 -5.05 19.58
C ASP A 431 -8.13 -4.91 20.78
N GLU A 432 -7.88 -5.63 21.89
CA GLU A 432 -8.69 -5.56 23.11
C GLU A 432 -8.77 -4.15 23.69
N ASN A 433 -7.72 -3.37 23.45
CA ASN A 433 -7.64 -1.99 23.89
C ASN A 433 -7.86 -1.02 22.73
N GLU A 434 -8.47 -1.39 21.60
CA GLU A 434 -8.86 -0.49 20.49
C GLU A 434 -7.77 0.53 20.04
N TYR A 435 -6.53 0.09 19.90
CA TYR A 435 -5.46 0.95 19.39
C TYR A 435 -5.59 1.18 17.87
N SER A 436 -5.19 2.37 17.42
CA SER A 436 -4.92 2.59 16.00
C SER A 436 -3.51 2.12 15.70
N TYR A 437 -3.37 0.98 15.02
CA TYR A 437 -2.07 0.41 14.69
C TYR A 437 -2.01 -0.15 13.26
N ALA A 438 -0.81 -0.56 12.90
CA ALA A 438 -0.48 -1.21 11.64
C ALA A 438 0.54 -2.32 11.92
N SER A 439 0.29 -3.54 11.44
CA SER A 439 1.17 -4.70 11.64
C SER A 439 1.83 -5.15 10.33
N ASN A 440 3.06 -5.69 10.45
CA ASN A 440 3.84 -6.27 9.35
C ASN A 440 4.05 -5.28 8.17
N HIS A 441 4.56 -4.10 8.52
CA HIS A 441 4.76 -2.99 7.58
C HIS A 441 6.15 -3.02 6.97
N HIS A 442 6.23 -3.12 5.64
CA HIS A 442 7.50 -3.04 4.93
C HIS A 442 7.74 -1.65 4.38
N PHE A 443 8.80 -1.00 4.84
CA PHE A 443 9.32 0.24 4.28
C PHE A 443 10.38 -0.04 3.23
N THR A 444 10.36 0.71 2.14
CA THR A 444 11.32 0.57 1.04
C THR A 444 11.95 1.91 0.67
N ILE A 445 13.14 1.82 0.08
CA ILE A 445 13.88 2.94 -0.49
C ILE A 445 14.41 2.49 -1.84
N ASP A 446 14.19 3.30 -2.88
CA ASP A 446 14.61 2.98 -4.25
C ASP A 446 14.05 1.62 -4.75
N LYS A 447 12.85 1.27 -4.27
CA LYS A 447 12.11 0.01 -4.50
C LYS A 447 12.74 -1.23 -3.87
N GLU A 448 13.75 -1.07 -3.02
CA GLU A 448 14.35 -2.15 -2.24
C GLU A 448 13.83 -2.14 -0.79
N GLU A 449 13.60 -3.33 -0.22
CA GLU A 449 13.15 -3.46 1.17
C GLU A 449 14.21 -2.92 2.12
N PHE A 450 13.87 -1.84 2.83
CA PHE A 450 14.77 -1.18 3.78
C PHE A 450 14.62 -1.78 5.18
N THR A 451 13.37 -1.89 5.65
CA THR A 451 13.07 -2.56 6.91
C THR A 451 11.65 -3.08 6.95
N GLU A 452 11.45 -4.17 7.70
CA GLU A 452 10.16 -4.62 8.18
C GLU A 452 9.91 -4.08 9.59
N VAL A 453 8.64 -3.81 9.87
CA VAL A 453 8.14 -3.25 11.11
C VAL A 453 7.01 -4.10 11.61
N ASP A 454 7.21 -4.76 12.75
CA ASP A 454 6.19 -5.64 13.34
C ASP A 454 4.94 -4.83 13.72
N PHE A 455 5.09 -3.71 14.46
CA PHE A 455 3.96 -2.80 14.74
C PHE A 455 4.32 -1.31 14.68
N LEU A 456 3.43 -0.52 14.07
CA LEU A 456 3.33 0.93 14.18
C LEU A 456 2.07 1.28 14.96
N ILE A 457 2.21 1.94 16.10
CA ILE A 457 1.09 2.30 16.98
C ILE A 457 0.98 3.81 17.06
N GLU A 458 -0.22 4.33 16.83
CA GLU A 458 -0.54 5.73 17.12
C GLU A 458 -0.95 5.87 18.58
N THR A 459 -0.30 6.79 19.30
CA THR A 459 -0.57 7.11 20.71
C THR A 459 -1.01 8.57 20.81
N SER A 460 -1.51 9.07 21.95
CA SER A 460 -1.90 10.49 22.09
C SER A 460 -0.77 11.46 21.76
N LYS A 461 0.47 11.10 22.12
CA LYS A 461 1.63 12.00 22.06
C LYS A 461 2.61 11.74 20.92
N LYS A 462 2.73 10.48 20.48
CA LYS A 462 3.83 10.00 19.63
C LYS A 462 3.39 8.87 18.71
N ILE A 463 4.22 8.54 17.73
CA ILE A 463 4.10 7.29 16.96
C ILE A 463 5.11 6.31 17.55
N THR A 464 4.66 5.12 17.91
CA THR A 464 5.51 4.09 18.51
C THR A 464 5.80 3.01 17.48
N TYR A 465 7.09 2.80 17.19
CA TYR A 465 7.58 1.70 16.39
C TYR A 465 8.03 0.57 17.32
N VAL A 466 7.41 -0.59 17.17
CA VAL A 466 7.64 -1.78 17.98
C VAL A 466 8.25 -2.89 17.12
N GLU A 467 9.39 -3.40 17.55
CA GLU A 467 9.97 -4.66 17.10
C GLU A 467 9.70 -5.74 18.13
N SER A 468 9.12 -6.86 17.70
CA SER A 468 8.76 -7.98 18.54
C SER A 468 9.73 -9.15 18.36
N LYS A 469 10.05 -9.83 19.45
CA LYS A 469 10.88 -11.04 19.45
C LYS A 469 10.37 -12.02 20.50
N THR A 470 10.25 -13.31 20.17
CA THR A 470 9.89 -14.30 21.18
C THR A 470 10.88 -14.32 22.36
N LYS A 471 12.18 -14.12 22.09
CA LYS A 471 13.23 -14.04 23.11
C LYS A 471 14.24 -12.92 22.82
N ILE A 472 14.40 -12.00 23.75
CA ILE A 472 15.38 -10.91 23.67
C ILE A 472 16.77 -11.40 24.09
N SER A 473 17.77 -10.97 23.33
CA SER A 473 19.20 -11.18 23.60
C SER A 473 19.96 -9.89 23.35
N LYS A 474 21.23 -9.83 23.76
CA LYS A 474 22.13 -8.73 23.43
C LYS A 474 22.22 -8.49 21.93
N PHE A 475 22.31 -9.54 21.13
CA PHE A 475 22.42 -9.41 19.67
C PHE A 475 21.19 -8.73 19.05
N TYR A 476 19.99 -8.99 19.59
CA TYR A 476 18.78 -8.30 19.16
C TYR A 476 18.76 -6.83 19.58
N ILE A 477 19.19 -6.52 20.82
CA ILE A 477 19.28 -5.13 21.29
C ILE A 477 20.28 -4.34 20.42
N ASP A 478 21.49 -4.86 20.22
CA ASP A 478 22.52 -4.23 19.38
C ASP A 478 22.06 -4.07 17.92
N GLY A 479 21.38 -5.06 17.37
CA GLY A 479 20.82 -5.00 16.02
C GLY A 479 19.74 -3.92 15.89
N TYR A 480 18.84 -3.84 16.88
CA TYR A 480 17.75 -2.87 16.87
C TYR A 480 18.23 -1.44 17.12
N LEU A 481 19.25 -1.23 17.97
CA LEU A 481 19.90 0.09 18.14
C LEU A 481 20.41 0.65 16.81
N LYS A 482 21.09 -0.19 16.02
CA LYS A 482 21.59 0.20 14.68
C LYS A 482 20.46 0.54 13.73
N ARG A 483 19.40 -0.28 13.72
CA ARG A 483 18.21 -0.05 12.89
C ARG A 483 17.47 1.24 13.29
N ALA A 484 17.27 1.47 14.59
CA ALA A 484 16.63 2.66 15.12
C ALA A 484 17.41 3.93 14.77
N SER A 485 18.74 3.91 14.89
CA SER A 485 19.60 5.01 14.43
C SER A 485 19.39 5.34 12.95
N GLN A 486 19.41 4.34 12.06
CA GLN A 486 19.17 4.53 10.64
C GLN A 486 17.77 5.08 10.34
N LEU A 487 16.75 4.58 11.06
CA LEU A 487 15.37 5.04 10.92
C LEU A 487 15.17 6.47 11.38
N ILE A 488 15.85 6.90 12.44
CA ILE A 488 15.81 8.30 12.89
C ILE A 488 16.22 9.25 11.76
N ASP A 489 17.25 8.89 10.99
CA ASP A 489 17.67 9.70 9.85
C ASP A 489 16.63 9.73 8.71
N LYS A 490 15.91 8.62 8.51
CA LYS A 490 14.81 8.54 7.52
C LYS A 490 13.57 9.32 7.97
N PHE A 491 13.31 9.35 9.27
CA PHE A 491 12.22 10.12 9.88
C PHE A 491 12.57 11.58 10.17
N LYS A 492 13.75 12.08 9.77
CA LYS A 492 14.19 13.44 10.09
C LYS A 492 13.12 14.51 9.84
N LYS A 493 12.44 14.44 8.69
CA LYS A 493 11.36 15.37 8.33
C LYS A 493 10.20 15.38 9.34
N LEU A 494 9.82 14.21 9.87
CA LEU A 494 8.78 14.10 10.88
C LEU A 494 9.23 14.77 12.19
N TYR A 495 10.49 14.58 12.59
CA TYR A 495 11.04 15.24 13.76
C TYR A 495 11.15 16.76 13.59
N ASP A 496 11.54 17.23 12.40
CA ASP A 496 11.60 18.66 12.08
C ASP A 496 10.22 19.31 12.20
N ASP A 497 9.14 18.55 11.91
CA ASP A 497 7.74 18.95 12.06
C ASP A 497 7.18 18.71 13.49
N GLY A 498 8.04 18.35 14.45
CA GLY A 498 7.66 18.17 15.86
C GLY A 498 6.99 16.83 16.18
N ILE A 499 7.01 15.86 15.27
CA ILE A 499 6.48 14.52 15.52
C ILE A 499 7.52 13.64 16.19
N GLU A 500 7.19 13.14 17.39
CA GLU A 500 8.04 12.19 18.10
C GLU A 500 7.78 10.74 17.67
N ILE A 501 8.87 10.02 17.38
CA ILE A 501 8.86 8.57 17.20
C ILE A 501 9.53 7.91 18.41
N GLN A 502 8.84 6.96 19.04
CA GLN A 502 9.43 6.08 20.06
C GLN A 502 9.76 4.73 19.45
N PHE A 503 10.89 4.16 19.87
CA PHE A 503 11.34 2.83 19.47
C PHE A 503 11.23 1.87 20.66
N VAL A 504 10.60 0.72 20.45
CA VAL A 504 10.37 -0.30 21.48
C VAL A 504 10.83 -1.65 20.95
N LEU A 505 11.70 -2.33 21.68
CA LEU A 505 12.01 -3.74 21.47
C LEU A 505 11.31 -4.56 22.56
N ILE A 506 10.32 -5.33 22.15
CA ILE A 506 9.47 -6.10 23.04
C ILE A 506 9.64 -7.59 22.82
N GLY A 507 9.60 -8.37 23.90
CA GLY A 507 9.68 -9.81 23.82
C GLY A 507 8.97 -10.54 24.95
N SER A 508 8.64 -11.80 24.69
CA SER A 508 8.01 -12.64 25.70
C SER A 508 9.04 -13.07 26.75
N PHE A 509 10.23 -13.46 26.31
CA PHE A 509 11.30 -13.95 27.19
C PHE A 509 12.61 -13.19 26.98
N SER A 510 13.56 -13.41 27.89
CA SER A 510 14.93 -12.91 27.77
C SER A 510 15.93 -14.06 27.89
N ASP A 511 17.11 -13.87 27.31
CA ASP A 511 18.26 -14.72 27.58
C ASP A 511 19.21 -14.08 28.62
N LYS A 512 20.24 -14.86 28.99
CA LYS A 512 21.23 -14.44 29.98
C LYS A 512 22.14 -13.29 29.52
N THR A 513 22.21 -12.99 28.22
CA THR A 513 23.12 -11.97 27.67
C THR A 513 22.58 -10.56 27.86
N VAL A 514 21.28 -10.40 28.11
CA VAL A 514 20.67 -9.10 28.41
C VAL A 514 21.28 -8.44 29.65
N SER A 515 21.82 -9.22 30.61
CA SER A 515 22.50 -8.66 31.78
C SER A 515 23.77 -7.89 31.45
N GLU A 516 24.30 -7.96 30.23
CA GLU A 516 25.41 -7.12 29.79
C GLU A 516 25.06 -5.63 29.76
N TYR A 517 23.76 -5.27 29.76
CA TYR A 517 23.28 -3.89 29.88
C TYR A 517 23.04 -3.46 31.35
N GLN A 518 23.77 -4.07 32.30
CA GLN A 518 23.57 -3.92 33.75
C GLN A 518 23.43 -2.47 34.21
N TYR A 519 24.24 -1.55 33.67
CA TYR A 519 24.17 -0.13 34.00
C TYR A 519 22.78 0.48 33.76
N PHE A 520 22.17 0.19 32.61
CA PHE A 520 20.84 0.69 32.25
C PHE A 520 19.73 0.00 33.04
N ILE A 521 19.92 -1.30 33.29
CA ILE A 521 19.02 -2.11 34.10
C ILE A 521 18.93 -1.55 35.54
N ASP A 522 20.07 -1.25 36.15
CA ASP A 522 20.14 -0.75 37.54
C ASP A 522 19.62 0.69 37.68
N THR A 523 19.83 1.53 36.67
CA THR A 523 19.40 2.94 36.69
C THR A 523 17.94 3.16 36.30
N SER A 524 17.26 2.14 35.76
CA SER A 524 15.86 2.23 35.30
C SER A 524 14.82 2.44 36.40
N GLY A 525 15.14 2.12 37.67
CA GLY A 525 14.20 2.22 38.80
C GLY A 525 13.05 1.21 38.80
N ASN A 526 13.03 0.22 37.89
CA ASN A 526 11.90 -0.71 37.76
C ASN A 526 11.98 -1.96 38.65
N LYS A 527 12.99 -2.06 39.54
CA LYS A 527 13.13 -3.19 40.47
C LYS A 527 11.97 -3.29 41.47
N ASP A 528 11.50 -2.16 41.98
CA ASP A 528 10.40 -2.10 42.93
C ASP A 528 9.05 -2.52 42.31
N ARG A 529 8.98 -2.50 40.98
CA ARG A 529 7.84 -2.98 40.18
C ARG A 529 7.93 -4.47 39.83
N GLY A 530 8.95 -5.18 40.30
CA GLY A 530 9.18 -6.60 40.01
C GLY A 530 9.87 -6.88 38.67
N TYR A 531 10.39 -5.86 37.98
CA TYR A 531 11.19 -6.00 36.76
C TYR A 531 12.68 -5.99 37.07
N ASN A 532 13.49 -6.44 36.10
CA ASN A 532 14.96 -6.44 36.21
C ASN A 532 15.49 -7.32 37.36
N ILE A 533 14.66 -8.24 37.86
CA ILE A 533 14.95 -9.21 38.91
C ILE A 533 14.33 -10.56 38.57
N LYS A 534 14.86 -11.65 39.13
CA LYS A 534 14.24 -12.98 38.96
C LYS A 534 12.88 -13.03 39.64
N ARG A 535 11.89 -13.62 38.97
CA ARG A 535 10.58 -13.95 39.53
C ARG A 535 10.48 -15.44 39.80
N GLU A 536 9.82 -15.82 40.88
CA GLU A 536 9.58 -17.22 41.22
C GLU A 536 8.77 -17.92 40.10
N GLY A 537 9.12 -19.16 39.77
CA GLY A 537 8.44 -19.95 38.72
C GLY A 537 8.78 -19.55 37.28
N LEU A 538 9.52 -18.46 37.05
CA LEU A 538 9.91 -18.01 35.72
C LEU A 538 11.40 -18.29 35.44
N ASN A 539 11.69 -18.93 34.30
CA ASN A 539 13.05 -19.33 33.92
C ASN A 539 13.88 -18.21 33.27
N SER A 540 13.25 -17.07 32.95
CA SER A 540 13.89 -15.87 32.43
C SER A 540 13.70 -14.67 33.36
N ILE A 541 14.55 -13.66 33.24
CA ILE A 541 14.37 -12.40 33.98
C ILE A 541 13.48 -11.46 33.15
N PRO A 542 12.34 -10.97 33.66
CA PRO A 542 11.64 -9.89 33.00
C PRO A 542 12.47 -8.62 33.00
N TYR A 543 12.42 -7.87 31.91
CA TYR A 543 13.18 -6.64 31.78
C TYR A 543 12.28 -5.48 31.40
N LEU A 544 12.55 -4.32 32.00
CA LEU A 544 11.98 -3.02 31.62
C LEU A 544 13.03 -1.95 31.87
N PHE A 545 13.67 -1.47 30.80
CA PHE A 545 14.72 -0.45 30.86
C PHE A 545 14.90 0.24 29.51
N ASP A 546 15.52 1.41 29.50
CA ASP A 546 15.84 2.16 28.28
C ASP A 546 17.34 2.07 27.96
N VAL A 547 17.67 1.99 26.67
CA VAL A 547 19.05 2.04 26.18
C VAL A 547 19.22 3.23 25.24
N PRO A 548 20.21 4.11 25.45
CA PRO A 548 20.46 5.24 24.56
C PRO A 548 20.94 4.78 23.20
N ILE A 549 20.52 5.50 22.16
CA ILE A 549 21.00 5.31 20.79
C ILE A 549 22.32 6.10 20.66
N PRO A 550 23.49 5.44 20.51
CA PRO A 550 24.80 6.07 20.74
C PRO A 550 25.08 7.34 19.93
N ASP A 551 24.56 7.43 18.71
CA ASP A 551 24.79 8.53 17.77
C ASP A 551 23.61 9.51 17.65
N LYS A 552 22.53 9.30 18.41
CA LYS A 552 21.32 10.14 18.39
C LYS A 552 21.04 10.70 19.79
N GLY A 553 21.60 11.88 20.05
CA GLY A 553 21.49 12.55 21.36
C GLY A 553 20.06 12.62 21.87
N GLY A 554 19.85 12.18 23.12
CA GLY A 554 18.53 12.22 23.79
C GLY A 554 17.51 11.20 23.29
N LYS A 555 17.86 10.31 22.34
CA LYS A 555 16.98 9.25 21.86
C LYS A 555 17.35 7.91 22.50
N THR A 556 16.34 7.11 22.82
CA THR A 556 16.48 5.80 23.44
C THR A 556 15.62 4.77 22.72
N ILE A 557 15.93 3.49 22.93
CA ILE A 557 15.00 2.39 22.70
C ILE A 557 14.53 1.86 24.06
N THR A 558 13.24 1.56 24.18
CA THR A 558 12.68 0.92 25.38
C THR A 558 12.72 -0.59 25.20
N ILE A 559 13.32 -1.31 26.15
CA ILE A 559 13.45 -2.77 26.16
C ILE A 559 12.44 -3.37 27.13
N ILE A 560 11.62 -4.31 26.63
CA ILE A 560 10.59 -4.97 27.41
C ILE A 560 10.69 -6.49 27.21
N ALA A 561 10.89 -7.24 28.29
CA ALA A 561 10.71 -8.69 28.30
C ALA A 561 9.66 -9.05 29.35
N GLU A 562 8.45 -9.43 28.93
CA GLU A 562 7.35 -9.79 29.83
C GLU A 562 6.50 -10.91 29.22
N PRO A 563 6.53 -12.12 29.81
CA PRO A 563 5.76 -13.26 29.30
C PRO A 563 4.31 -13.30 29.78
N GLU A 564 3.93 -12.59 30.84
CA GLU A 564 2.57 -12.58 31.37
C GLU A 564 1.70 -11.54 30.66
N PHE A 565 0.57 -11.98 30.12
CA PHE A 565 -0.32 -11.16 29.27
C PHE A 565 -0.80 -9.89 29.97
N GLU A 566 -1.39 -9.99 31.15
CA GLU A 566 -1.94 -8.84 31.87
C GLU A 566 -0.86 -7.81 32.25
N LYS A 567 0.35 -8.27 32.57
CA LYS A 567 1.47 -7.38 32.89
C LYS A 567 2.00 -6.69 31.65
N LEU A 568 2.12 -7.41 30.54
CA LEU A 568 2.53 -6.82 29.28
C LEU A 568 1.49 -5.80 28.77
N LYS A 569 0.20 -6.12 28.91
CA LYS A 569 -0.91 -5.21 28.63
C LYS A 569 -0.78 -3.92 29.43
N GLN A 570 -0.53 -4.00 30.74
CA GLN A 570 -0.29 -2.83 31.58
C GLN A 570 0.92 -2.01 31.11
N ILE A 571 2.04 -2.65 30.77
CA ILE A 571 3.21 -1.96 30.24
C ILE A 571 2.87 -1.24 28.93
N ILE A 572 2.19 -1.91 27.99
CA ILE A 572 1.81 -1.32 26.70
C ILE A 572 0.90 -0.10 26.92
N LEU A 573 -0.08 -0.19 27.82
CA LEU A 573 -0.96 0.93 28.17
C LEU A 573 -0.19 2.12 28.76
N GLU A 574 0.88 1.87 29.52
CA GLU A 574 1.74 2.91 30.10
C GLU A 574 2.66 3.58 29.06
N ILE A 575 3.36 2.78 28.24
CA ILE A 575 4.35 3.29 27.28
C ILE A 575 3.71 3.89 26.03
N CYS A 576 2.54 3.36 25.63
CA CYS A 576 1.74 3.77 24.49
C CYS A 576 0.39 4.33 24.98
N PRO A 577 0.34 5.47 25.68
CA PRO A 577 -0.94 6.01 26.16
C PRO A 577 -1.83 6.42 24.98
N LYS A 578 -3.13 6.13 25.07
CA LYS A 578 -4.08 6.59 24.06
C LYS A 578 -4.22 8.10 23.99
#